data_AF-A0A096BIV3-F1
#
_entry.id   AF-A0A096BIV3-F1
#
_cell.length_a   1.000
_cell.length_b   1.000
_cell.length_c   1.000
_cell.angle_alpha   90.00
_cell.angle_beta   90.00
_cell.angle_gamma   90.00
#
_symmetry.space_group_name_H-M   'P 1'
#
loop_
_entity.id
_entity.type
_entity.pdbx_description
1 polymer ?
#
loop_
_entity_poly.entity_id
_entity_poly.type
_entity_poly.pdbx_seq_one_letter_code
_entity_poly.pdbx_strand_id
1 'polypeptide(L)'
;MKICICGGGNLGHVVAGFLAAQPTHEVSLLTRHPERWTHHLLIDTPNGEVLKGELCHISTHAKEVIPSAELVLLCLPGYALHDTLEQISKYLSPHIPVGSIVSSTGFFFEALDILPDTTPLFGFQRVPFIARTTQYGHRASLLGYKPQLNLAIERGGEATEALRETLQEMLHTPISLLDNYYEASLTNSNPLLHTARLYELWHTWHKEIIYKEVPLFYTDWTDEAAQLYIQMDEELQTLLSKLKVKQGAIPTVLDYYESTDAHSLSKKLSSITAFQGIPAPMKAVEGGYQPDFSSRYFTEDFPYGLAIIHRLAHQHGVEVPHIEKVYEWGMRQLSK
;
A
#
# COMPACT_ATOMS: atom_id res chain seq x y z
N MET A 1 -15.68 14.46 -15.65
CA MET A 1 -14.95 13.21 -15.86
C MET A 1 -15.61 12.08 -15.08
N LYS A 2 -15.79 10.93 -15.70
CA LYS A 2 -16.37 9.71 -15.13
C LYS A 2 -15.28 8.84 -14.51
N ILE A 3 -15.36 8.63 -13.20
CA ILE A 3 -14.31 7.95 -12.43
C ILE A 3 -14.90 6.71 -11.78
N CYS A 4 -14.27 5.55 -12.00
CA CYS A 4 -14.63 4.33 -11.27
C CYS A 4 -13.62 4.08 -10.15
N ILE A 5 -14.09 4.10 -8.91
CA ILE A 5 -13.31 3.70 -7.73
C ILE A 5 -13.50 2.21 -7.49
N CYS A 6 -12.39 1.46 -7.38
CA CYS A 6 -12.43 0.04 -7.02
C CYS A 6 -11.99 -0.14 -5.57
N GLY A 7 -12.89 -0.59 -4.70
CA GLY A 7 -12.62 -0.84 -3.28
C GLY A 7 -13.21 0.22 -2.35
N GLY A 8 -14.00 -0.23 -1.37
CA GLY A 8 -14.67 0.61 -0.37
C GLY A 8 -13.98 0.67 0.99
N GLY A 9 -12.67 0.45 1.07
CA GLY A 9 -11.91 0.58 2.32
C GLY A 9 -11.83 2.03 2.82
N ASN A 10 -11.05 2.29 3.87
CA ASN A 10 -10.87 3.65 4.41
C ASN A 10 -10.49 4.69 3.32
N LEU A 11 -9.49 4.36 2.51
CA LEU A 11 -9.02 5.23 1.43
C LEU A 11 -10.08 5.37 0.34
N GLY A 12 -10.64 4.26 -0.14
CA GLY A 12 -11.66 4.28 -1.19
C GLY A 12 -12.90 5.06 -0.81
N HIS A 13 -13.33 4.99 0.45
CA HIS A 13 -14.47 5.75 0.95
C HIS A 13 -14.22 7.26 0.95
N VAL A 14 -13.07 7.70 1.47
CA VAL A 14 -12.71 9.13 1.47
C VAL A 14 -12.47 9.64 0.06
N VAL A 15 -11.74 8.91 -0.78
CA VAL A 15 -11.46 9.30 -2.17
C VAL A 15 -12.74 9.37 -2.99
N ALA A 16 -13.63 8.37 -2.88
CA ALA A 16 -14.90 8.37 -3.60
C ALA A 16 -15.78 9.57 -3.18
N GLY A 17 -15.95 9.81 -1.87
CA GLY A 17 -16.75 10.94 -1.40
C GLY A 17 -16.13 12.30 -1.70
N PHE A 18 -14.80 12.42 -1.61
CA PHE A 18 -14.07 13.65 -1.94
C PHE A 18 -14.21 14.03 -3.41
N LEU A 19 -14.03 13.06 -4.33
CA LEU A 19 -14.18 13.29 -5.76
C LEU A 19 -15.64 13.52 -6.14
N ALA A 20 -16.57 12.75 -5.56
CA ALA A 20 -18.00 12.88 -5.84
C ALA A 20 -18.62 14.19 -5.32
N ALA A 21 -17.94 14.90 -4.42
CA ALA A 21 -18.36 16.22 -3.95
C ALA A 21 -18.00 17.35 -4.94
N GLN A 22 -17.18 17.05 -5.96
CA GLN A 22 -16.78 18.01 -6.98
C GLN A 22 -17.75 17.96 -8.16
N PRO A 23 -18.29 19.10 -8.62
CA PRO A 23 -19.35 19.13 -9.64
C PRO A 23 -18.88 18.70 -11.04
N THR A 24 -17.55 18.63 -11.26
CA THR A 24 -16.93 18.21 -12.51
C THR A 24 -16.77 16.70 -12.64
N HIS A 25 -17.09 15.93 -11.59
CA HIS A 25 -16.84 14.49 -11.52
C HIS A 25 -18.14 13.70 -11.36
N GLU A 26 -18.21 12.58 -12.07
CA GLU A 26 -19.25 11.56 -11.90
C GLU A 26 -18.56 10.30 -11.38
N VAL A 27 -18.87 9.86 -10.16
CA VAL A 27 -18.12 8.81 -9.47
C VAL A 27 -18.95 7.54 -9.31
N SER A 28 -18.46 6.44 -9.85
CA SER A 28 -18.96 5.09 -9.63
C SER A 28 -18.09 4.32 -8.64
N LEU A 29 -18.68 3.38 -7.90
CA LEU A 29 -17.99 2.53 -6.95
C LEU A 29 -18.17 1.04 -7.27
N LEU A 30 -17.06 0.35 -7.53
CA LEU A 30 -16.98 -1.11 -7.56
C LEU A 30 -16.57 -1.63 -6.17
N THR A 31 -17.49 -2.33 -5.49
CA THR A 31 -17.29 -2.83 -4.12
C THR A 31 -17.97 -4.18 -3.91
N ARG A 32 -17.50 -4.96 -2.94
CA ARG A 32 -18.08 -6.28 -2.60
C ARG A 32 -19.38 -6.21 -1.81
N HIS A 33 -19.67 -5.04 -1.24
CA HIS A 33 -20.83 -4.83 -0.36
C HIS A 33 -21.65 -3.61 -0.79
N PRO A 34 -22.12 -3.53 -2.04
CA PRO A 34 -22.87 -2.35 -2.53
C PRO A 34 -24.13 -2.08 -1.69
N GLU A 35 -24.76 -3.11 -1.13
CA GLU A 35 -25.94 -3.03 -0.27
C GLU A 35 -25.73 -2.25 1.03
N ARG A 36 -24.47 -2.04 1.43
CA ARG A 36 -24.10 -1.29 2.64
C ARG A 36 -23.75 0.16 2.36
N TRP A 37 -23.90 0.63 1.13
CA TRP A 37 -23.52 1.98 0.72
C TRP A 37 -24.74 2.81 0.34
N THR A 38 -24.70 4.10 0.67
CA THR A 38 -25.61 5.09 0.11
C THR A 38 -24.96 5.84 -1.05
N HIS A 39 -25.79 6.35 -1.96
CA HIS A 39 -25.34 7.26 -3.02
C HIS A 39 -24.79 8.57 -2.45
N HIS A 40 -25.34 9.04 -1.32
CA HIS A 40 -24.85 10.24 -0.65
C HIS A 40 -23.80 9.89 0.39
N LEU A 41 -22.61 10.47 0.26
CA LEU A 41 -21.49 10.32 1.19
C LEU A 41 -21.19 11.65 1.88
N LEU A 42 -20.85 11.56 3.17
CA LEU A 42 -20.43 12.70 3.98
C LEU A 42 -18.95 12.54 4.35
N ILE A 43 -18.11 13.49 3.93
CA ILE A 43 -16.69 13.47 4.26
C ILE A 43 -16.36 14.65 5.17
N ASP A 44 -16.03 14.35 6.42
CA ASP A 44 -15.52 15.34 7.37
C ASP A 44 -14.10 15.75 6.99
N THR A 45 -13.83 17.05 6.91
CA THR A 45 -12.52 17.59 6.52
C THR A 45 -11.78 18.22 7.72
N PRO A 46 -10.45 18.42 7.63
CA PRO A 46 -9.66 18.95 8.74
C PRO A 46 -10.02 20.40 9.13
N ASN A 47 -10.63 21.16 8.23
CA ASN A 47 -11.10 22.53 8.47
C ASN A 47 -12.51 22.59 9.10
N GLY A 48 -13.12 21.44 9.40
CA GLY A 48 -14.45 21.36 10.03
C GLY A 48 -15.62 21.46 9.05
N GLU A 49 -15.36 21.46 7.75
CA GLU A 49 -16.40 21.35 6.72
C GLU A 49 -16.84 19.89 6.54
N VAL A 50 -17.98 19.71 5.86
CA VAL A 50 -18.49 18.40 5.47
C VAL A 50 -18.75 18.43 3.97
N LEU A 51 -17.91 17.72 3.22
CA LEU A 51 -18.11 17.52 1.79
C LEU A 51 -19.28 16.54 1.59
N LYS A 52 -20.16 16.86 0.64
CA LYS A 52 -21.32 16.04 0.29
C LYS A 52 -21.10 15.50 -1.12
N GLY A 53 -20.71 14.24 -1.21
CA GLY A 53 -20.50 13.56 -2.47
C GLY A 53 -21.70 12.73 -2.90
N GLU A 54 -21.98 12.68 -4.19
CA GLU A 54 -23.03 11.84 -4.77
C GLU A 54 -22.43 10.82 -5.75
N LEU A 55 -22.51 9.52 -5.40
CA LEU A 55 -22.11 8.42 -6.27
C LEU A 55 -23.21 8.17 -7.31
N CYS A 56 -22.84 8.07 -8.59
CA CYS A 56 -23.80 7.79 -9.64
C CYS A 56 -24.21 6.30 -9.68
N HIS A 57 -23.27 5.39 -9.45
CA HIS A 57 -23.50 3.95 -9.49
C HIS A 57 -22.66 3.22 -8.45
N ILE A 58 -23.24 2.19 -7.82
CA ILE A 58 -22.57 1.35 -6.82
C ILE A 58 -22.86 -0.10 -7.17
N SER A 59 -21.83 -0.89 -7.43
CA SER A 59 -22.01 -2.26 -7.91
C SER A 59 -20.93 -3.21 -7.43
N THR A 60 -21.23 -4.50 -7.52
CA THR A 60 -20.25 -5.59 -7.40
C THR A 60 -19.79 -6.10 -8.78
N HIS A 61 -20.43 -5.66 -9.87
CA HIS A 61 -20.15 -6.13 -11.22
C HIS A 61 -19.44 -5.06 -12.05
N ALA A 62 -18.19 -5.34 -12.46
CA ALA A 62 -17.41 -4.43 -13.31
C ALA A 62 -18.13 -4.01 -14.60
N LYS A 63 -18.94 -4.90 -15.21
CA LYS A 63 -19.72 -4.61 -16.43
C LYS A 63 -20.67 -3.42 -16.32
N GLU A 64 -21.05 -3.04 -15.10
CA GLU A 64 -22.00 -1.95 -14.84
C GLU A 64 -21.32 -0.59 -14.67
N VAL A 65 -20.02 -0.56 -14.33
CA VAL A 65 -19.31 0.67 -13.94
C VAL A 65 -18.06 0.97 -14.76
N ILE A 66 -17.44 -0.05 -15.36
CA ILE A 66 -16.20 0.12 -16.14
C ILE A 66 -16.44 0.64 -17.57
N PRO A 67 -17.46 0.21 -18.33
CA PRO A 67 -17.60 0.62 -19.73
C PRO A 67 -17.73 2.13 -19.97
N SER A 68 -18.25 2.87 -18.98
CA SER A 68 -18.44 4.32 -19.04
C SER A 68 -17.31 5.11 -18.36
N ALA A 69 -16.33 4.45 -17.74
CA ALA A 69 -15.27 5.11 -17.00
C ALA A 69 -14.25 5.78 -17.94
N GLU A 70 -13.88 7.01 -17.62
CA GLU A 70 -12.78 7.75 -18.24
C GLU A 70 -11.46 7.58 -17.46
N LEU A 71 -11.55 7.13 -16.20
CA LEU A 71 -10.42 6.80 -15.33
C LEU A 71 -10.84 5.75 -14.29
N VAL A 72 -9.98 4.77 -14.02
CA VAL A 72 -10.20 3.76 -12.98
C VAL A 72 -9.14 3.89 -11.89
N LEU A 73 -9.58 3.96 -10.63
CA LEU A 73 -8.70 4.13 -9.48
C LEU A 73 -8.93 3.03 -8.43
N LEU A 74 -7.91 2.22 -8.19
CA LEU A 74 -7.89 1.13 -7.23
C LEU A 74 -7.50 1.65 -5.85
N CYS A 75 -8.36 1.35 -4.87
CA CYS A 75 -8.19 1.62 -3.45
C CYS A 75 -8.19 0.29 -2.68
N LEU A 76 -7.30 -0.62 -3.10
CA LEU A 76 -7.33 -2.03 -2.72
C LEU A 76 -6.03 -2.48 -2.02
N PRO A 77 -6.12 -3.42 -1.06
CA PRO A 77 -4.96 -4.14 -0.55
C PRO A 77 -4.42 -5.11 -1.61
N GLY A 78 -3.17 -5.57 -1.42
CA GLY A 78 -2.46 -6.43 -2.38
C GLY A 78 -3.25 -7.68 -2.80
N TYR A 79 -3.86 -8.38 -1.84
CA TYR A 79 -4.61 -9.61 -2.11
C TYR A 79 -5.81 -9.45 -3.04
N ALA A 80 -6.33 -8.24 -3.21
CA ALA A 80 -7.52 -7.98 -4.03
C ALA A 80 -7.18 -7.42 -5.42
N LEU A 81 -5.91 -7.10 -5.68
CA LEU A 81 -5.49 -6.46 -6.93
C LEU A 81 -5.70 -7.39 -8.13
N HIS A 82 -5.17 -8.61 -8.08
CA HIS A 82 -5.22 -9.59 -9.16
C HIS A 82 -6.66 -9.81 -9.66
N ASP A 83 -7.53 -10.33 -8.79
CA ASP A 83 -8.93 -10.63 -9.13
C ASP A 83 -9.69 -9.41 -9.65
N THR A 84 -9.43 -8.22 -9.08
CA THR A 84 -10.09 -7.00 -9.54
C THR A 84 -9.60 -6.59 -10.92
N LEU A 85 -8.29 -6.62 -11.16
CA LEU A 85 -7.69 -6.29 -12.45
C LEU A 85 -8.21 -7.24 -13.55
N GLU A 86 -8.28 -8.54 -13.27
CA GLU A 86 -8.90 -9.51 -14.18
C GLU A 86 -10.40 -9.20 -14.43
N GLN A 87 -11.14 -8.80 -13.39
CA GLN A 87 -12.56 -8.48 -13.52
C GLN A 87 -12.78 -7.24 -14.40
N ILE A 88 -12.02 -6.16 -14.19
CA ILE A 88 -12.18 -4.90 -14.93
C ILE A 88 -11.64 -4.99 -16.36
N SER A 89 -10.58 -5.77 -16.59
CA SER A 89 -9.95 -5.90 -17.91
C SER A 89 -10.93 -6.33 -19.00
N LYS A 90 -11.93 -7.14 -18.65
CA LYS A 90 -12.98 -7.67 -19.56
C LYS A 90 -13.91 -6.59 -20.13
N TYR A 91 -13.93 -5.41 -19.52
CA TYR A 91 -14.85 -4.32 -19.84
C TYR A 91 -14.14 -2.99 -20.08
N LEU A 92 -12.81 -2.96 -19.96
CA LEU A 92 -12.01 -1.75 -20.06
C LEU A 92 -11.89 -1.32 -21.53
N SER A 93 -12.25 -0.07 -21.81
CA SER A 93 -12.00 0.53 -23.12
C SER A 93 -10.50 0.78 -23.31
N PRO A 94 -9.96 0.69 -24.55
CA PRO A 94 -8.57 1.03 -24.82
C PRO A 94 -8.23 2.46 -24.37
N HIS A 95 -6.97 2.67 -23.96
CA HIS A 95 -6.44 3.98 -23.57
C HIS A 95 -7.03 4.63 -22.31
N ILE A 96 -7.95 3.96 -21.60
CA ILE A 96 -8.44 4.44 -20.31
C ILE A 96 -7.37 4.24 -19.23
N PRO A 97 -6.94 5.30 -18.51
CA PRO A 97 -5.98 5.17 -17.44
C PRO A 97 -6.51 4.34 -16.27
N VAL A 98 -5.71 3.38 -15.82
CA VAL A 98 -5.97 2.56 -14.63
C VAL A 98 -4.85 2.81 -13.62
N GLY A 99 -5.19 3.11 -12.38
CA GLY A 99 -4.17 3.36 -11.37
C GLY A 99 -4.52 2.95 -9.98
N SER A 100 -3.54 2.99 -9.07
CA SER A 100 -3.72 2.68 -7.65
C SER A 100 -3.37 3.86 -6.76
N ILE A 101 -4.17 4.07 -5.72
CA ILE A 101 -3.99 5.12 -4.71
C ILE A 101 -2.74 4.90 -3.84
N VAL A 102 -2.17 3.70 -3.88
CA VAL A 102 -0.86 3.34 -3.32
C VAL A 102 -0.33 2.10 -4.04
N SER A 103 0.94 2.11 -4.43
CA SER A 103 1.49 1.08 -5.33
C SER A 103 2.37 0.04 -4.65
N SER A 104 2.75 0.29 -3.39
CA SER A 104 3.70 -0.56 -2.65
C SER A 104 3.20 -1.96 -2.30
N THR A 105 1.97 -2.31 -2.68
CA THR A 105 1.33 -3.62 -2.48
C THR A 105 1.24 -4.44 -3.76
N GLY A 106 1.92 -4.02 -4.84
CA GLY A 106 2.09 -4.83 -6.04
C GLY A 106 1.29 -4.41 -7.27
N PHE A 107 0.61 -3.25 -7.24
CA PHE A 107 -0.26 -2.80 -8.32
C PHE A 107 0.38 -2.87 -9.70
N PHE A 108 1.56 -2.25 -9.90
CA PHE A 108 2.18 -2.22 -11.22
C PHE A 108 2.56 -3.61 -11.72
N PHE A 109 3.02 -4.51 -10.85
CA PHE A 109 3.41 -5.85 -11.26
C PHE A 109 2.23 -6.67 -11.75
N GLU A 110 1.08 -6.59 -11.07
CA GLU A 110 -0.16 -7.25 -11.52
C GLU A 110 -0.73 -6.57 -12.77
N ALA A 111 -0.77 -5.24 -12.79
CA ALA A 111 -1.39 -4.49 -13.88
C ALA A 111 -0.61 -4.61 -15.19
N LEU A 112 0.73 -4.64 -15.14
CA LEU A 112 1.57 -4.83 -16.33
C LEU A 112 1.38 -6.23 -16.95
N ASP A 113 1.12 -7.25 -16.14
CA ASP A 113 0.89 -8.64 -16.57
C ASP A 113 -0.53 -8.85 -17.13
N ILE A 114 -1.54 -8.29 -16.45
CA ILE A 114 -2.96 -8.54 -16.76
C ILE A 114 -3.51 -7.59 -17.82
N LEU A 115 -3.15 -6.30 -17.77
CA LEU A 115 -3.78 -5.27 -18.60
C LEU A 115 -3.08 -5.10 -19.94
N PRO A 116 -3.82 -4.84 -21.04
CA PRO A 116 -3.25 -4.60 -22.36
C PRO A 116 -2.19 -3.48 -22.37
N ASP A 117 -1.21 -3.59 -23.26
CA ASP A 117 -0.16 -2.57 -23.42
C ASP A 117 -0.69 -1.19 -23.83
N THR A 118 -1.92 -1.12 -24.35
CA THR A 118 -2.63 0.12 -24.68
C THR A 118 -3.19 0.86 -23.48
N THR A 119 -3.13 0.28 -22.28
CA THR A 119 -3.70 0.85 -21.06
C THR A 119 -2.64 1.68 -20.30
N PRO A 120 -2.80 3.01 -20.20
CA PRO A 120 -1.95 3.82 -19.33
C PRO A 120 -2.12 3.39 -17.88
N LEU A 121 -1.00 3.20 -17.18
CA LEU A 121 -0.98 2.83 -15.77
C LEU A 121 -0.45 3.99 -14.95
N PHE A 122 -1.05 4.27 -13.81
CA PHE A 122 -0.53 5.27 -12.88
C PHE A 122 -0.60 4.77 -11.44
N GLY A 123 0.30 5.25 -10.58
CA GLY A 123 0.35 4.74 -9.22
C GLY A 123 1.07 5.66 -8.28
N PHE A 124 0.43 5.95 -7.15
CA PHE A 124 1.00 6.82 -6.14
C PHE A 124 2.00 6.05 -5.27
N GLN A 125 3.09 6.72 -4.90
CA GLN A 125 4.07 6.19 -3.94
C GLN A 125 3.48 6.16 -2.52
N ARG A 126 2.66 7.15 -2.18
CA ARG A 126 1.99 7.28 -0.88
C ARG A 126 0.55 7.73 -1.08
N VAL A 127 -0.30 7.35 -0.12
CA VAL A 127 -1.72 7.73 -0.12
C VAL A 127 -1.89 9.26 -0.07
N PRO A 128 -2.90 9.83 -0.76
CA PRO A 128 -3.11 11.27 -0.80
C PRO A 128 -3.71 11.83 0.49
N PHE A 129 -4.49 11.00 1.18
CA PHE A 129 -5.23 11.39 2.38
C PHE A 129 -4.92 10.46 3.55
N ILE A 130 -4.91 11.03 4.76
CA ILE A 130 -5.09 10.25 5.98
C ILE A 130 -6.59 10.00 6.12
N ALA A 131 -7.02 8.77 5.86
CA ALA A 131 -8.44 8.44 5.76
C ALA A 131 -8.90 7.52 6.89
N ARG A 132 -10.08 7.80 7.45
CA ARG A 132 -10.73 6.93 8.43
C ARG A 132 -12.23 6.85 8.17
N THR A 133 -12.74 5.64 7.98
CA THR A 133 -14.19 5.41 7.94
C THR A 133 -14.76 5.58 9.34
N THR A 134 -15.83 6.37 9.47
CA THR A 134 -16.56 6.55 10.73
C THR A 134 -17.88 5.78 10.72
N GLN A 135 -18.56 5.74 9.57
CA GLN A 135 -19.72 4.91 9.31
C GLN A 135 -19.63 4.32 7.90
N TYR A 136 -19.34 3.02 7.80
CA TYR A 136 -19.11 2.34 6.52
C TYR A 136 -20.24 2.60 5.51
N GLY A 137 -19.87 3.05 4.31
CA GLY A 137 -20.80 3.35 3.21
C GLY A 137 -21.61 4.64 3.32
N HIS A 138 -21.38 5.46 4.35
CA HIS A 138 -22.15 6.69 4.59
C HIS A 138 -21.28 7.90 4.98
N ARG A 139 -20.34 7.73 5.93
CA ARG A 139 -19.52 8.81 6.46
C ARG A 139 -18.07 8.39 6.71
N ALA A 140 -17.14 9.27 6.39
CA ALA A 140 -15.72 9.09 6.68
C ALA A 140 -15.06 10.44 6.97
N SER A 141 -13.83 10.39 7.48
CA SER A 141 -13.04 11.58 7.80
C SER A 141 -11.76 11.59 6.99
N LEU A 142 -11.56 12.70 6.27
CA LEU A 142 -10.29 13.12 5.71
C LEU A 142 -9.56 13.87 6.84
N LEU A 143 -8.55 13.23 7.42
CA LEU A 143 -7.84 13.74 8.60
C LEU A 143 -6.64 14.62 8.23
N GLY A 144 -6.16 14.54 6.99
CA GLY A 144 -5.08 15.39 6.52
C GLY A 144 -4.74 15.15 5.06
N TYR A 145 -4.22 16.21 4.44
CA TYR A 145 -3.67 16.21 3.09
C TYR A 145 -2.16 16.01 3.13
N LYS A 146 -1.60 15.46 2.05
CA LYS A 146 -0.16 15.55 1.81
C LYS A 146 0.15 16.91 1.15
N PRO A 147 1.29 17.55 1.46
CA PRO A 147 1.69 18.79 0.80
C PRO A 147 2.04 18.59 -0.68
N GLN A 148 2.45 17.36 -1.04
CA GLN A 148 2.82 16.95 -2.39
C GLN A 148 2.69 15.43 -2.49
N LEU A 149 2.40 14.93 -3.69
CA LEU A 149 2.35 13.51 -4.04
C LEU A 149 3.43 13.19 -5.08
N ASN A 150 3.88 11.95 -5.04
CA ASN A 150 4.75 11.37 -6.06
C ASN A 150 3.99 10.28 -6.81
N LEU A 151 4.06 10.32 -8.13
CA LEU A 151 3.28 9.48 -9.03
C LEU A 151 4.19 8.86 -10.09
N ALA A 152 4.12 7.55 -10.27
CA ALA A 152 4.66 6.90 -11.44
C ALA A 152 3.56 6.75 -12.50
N ILE A 153 3.91 6.94 -13.78
CA ILE A 153 3.04 6.68 -14.91
C ILE A 153 3.79 5.79 -15.89
N GLU A 154 3.23 4.62 -16.20
CA GLU A 154 3.73 3.69 -17.20
C GLU A 154 2.76 3.65 -18.39
N ARG A 155 3.26 3.38 -19.60
CA ARG A 155 2.44 3.32 -20.82
C ARG A 155 1.64 4.62 -21.10
N GLY A 156 2.04 5.76 -20.52
CA GLY A 156 1.38 7.06 -20.69
C GLY A 156 1.70 7.77 -22.01
N GLY A 157 2.87 7.51 -22.60
CA GLY A 157 3.31 8.13 -23.86
C GLY A 157 3.24 9.65 -23.81
N GLU A 158 2.73 10.26 -24.88
CA GLU A 158 2.56 11.72 -25.00
C GLU A 158 1.52 12.29 -24.02
N ALA A 159 0.62 11.47 -23.47
CA ALA A 159 -0.43 11.90 -22.54
C ALA A 159 0.01 11.95 -21.07
N THR A 160 1.28 11.61 -20.77
CA THR A 160 1.80 11.51 -19.39
C THR A 160 1.61 12.78 -18.58
N GLU A 161 1.99 13.95 -19.12
CA GLU A 161 1.84 15.23 -18.41
C GLU A 161 0.37 15.64 -18.26
N ALA A 162 -0.45 15.43 -19.29
CA ALA A 162 -1.88 15.72 -19.20
C ALA A 162 -2.59 14.87 -18.14
N LEU A 163 -2.20 13.59 -18.00
CA LEU A 163 -2.71 12.71 -16.93
C LEU A 163 -2.23 13.17 -15.55
N ARG A 164 -0.96 13.58 -15.41
CA ARG A 164 -0.43 14.16 -14.17
C ARG A 164 -1.20 15.41 -13.75
N GLU A 165 -1.45 16.34 -14.68
CA GLU A 165 -2.23 17.56 -14.45
C GLU A 165 -3.66 17.25 -14.02
N THR A 166 -4.32 16.34 -14.75
CA THR A 166 -5.66 15.86 -14.42
C THR A 166 -5.72 15.32 -12.98
N LEU A 167 -4.79 14.43 -12.61
CA LEU A 167 -4.74 13.84 -11.27
C LEU A 167 -4.43 14.88 -10.19
N GLN A 168 -3.59 15.86 -10.49
CA GLN A 168 -3.25 16.97 -9.58
C GLN A 168 -4.48 17.83 -9.30
N GLU A 169 -5.24 18.18 -10.33
CA GLU A 169 -6.50 18.91 -10.22
C GLU A 169 -7.53 18.09 -9.43
N MET A 170 -7.72 16.82 -9.78
CA MET A 170 -8.65 15.91 -9.09
C MET A 170 -8.41 15.83 -7.58
N LEU A 171 -7.15 15.78 -7.15
CA LEU A 171 -6.76 15.60 -5.75
C LEU A 171 -6.45 16.91 -5.01
N HIS A 172 -6.52 18.05 -5.69
CA HIS A 172 -6.11 19.37 -5.16
C HIS A 172 -4.73 19.35 -4.48
N THR A 173 -3.80 18.54 -4.99
CA THR A 173 -2.48 18.34 -4.36
C THR A 173 -1.40 18.31 -5.44
N PRO A 174 -0.32 19.09 -5.31
CA PRO A 174 0.80 19.07 -6.26
C PRO A 174 1.32 17.65 -6.51
N ILE A 175 1.56 17.30 -7.77
CA ILE A 175 2.08 15.97 -8.16
C ILE A 175 3.41 16.12 -8.90
N SER A 176 4.44 15.44 -8.38
CA SER A 176 5.68 15.18 -9.09
C SER A 176 5.71 13.79 -9.70
N LEU A 177 6.22 13.70 -10.92
CA LEU A 177 6.47 12.42 -11.56
C LEU A 177 7.72 11.76 -10.99
N LEU A 178 7.62 10.46 -10.80
CA LEU A 178 8.74 9.56 -10.53
C LEU A 178 9.33 9.08 -11.85
N ASP A 179 10.60 8.65 -11.82
CA ASP A 179 11.30 8.25 -13.04
C ASP A 179 10.80 6.90 -13.59
N ASN A 180 10.29 6.03 -12.73
CA ASN A 180 9.69 4.73 -13.10
C ASN A 180 8.82 4.17 -11.96
N TYR A 181 8.06 3.12 -12.28
CA TYR A 181 7.16 2.49 -11.31
C TYR A 181 7.83 1.80 -10.11
N TYR A 182 9.12 1.45 -10.16
CA TYR A 182 9.82 0.86 -9.01
C TYR A 182 9.90 1.85 -7.85
N GLU A 183 10.04 3.15 -8.12
CA GLU A 183 10.05 4.21 -7.09
C GLU A 183 8.72 4.33 -6.36
N ALA A 184 7.61 3.98 -7.01
CA ALA A 184 6.28 3.92 -6.40
C ALA A 184 6.00 2.57 -5.70
N SER A 185 6.62 1.50 -6.18
CA SER A 185 6.25 0.12 -5.82
C SER A 185 7.16 -0.51 -4.76
N LEU A 186 8.44 -0.14 -4.72
CA LEU A 186 9.41 -0.69 -3.78
C LEU A 186 9.55 0.24 -2.58
N THR A 187 9.70 -0.34 -1.40
CA THR A 187 9.91 0.42 -0.16
C THR A 187 10.66 -0.42 0.84
N ASN A 188 11.57 0.22 1.58
CA ASN A 188 12.22 -0.34 2.75
C ASN A 188 11.41 -0.16 4.04
N SER A 189 10.15 0.30 3.97
CA SER A 189 9.30 0.45 5.15
C SER A 189 8.67 -0.90 5.55
N ASN A 190 7.35 -1.01 5.68
CA ASN A 190 6.67 -2.22 6.17
C ASN A 190 7.21 -3.56 5.62
N PRO A 191 7.46 -3.72 4.29
CA PRO A 191 7.96 -4.98 3.75
C PRO A 191 9.31 -5.44 4.27
N LEU A 192 10.13 -4.56 4.83
CA LEU A 192 11.43 -4.89 5.47
C LEU A 192 11.35 -4.69 6.98
N LEU A 193 10.86 -3.52 7.43
CA LEU A 193 10.76 -3.13 8.84
C LEU A 193 9.97 -4.17 9.64
N HIS A 194 8.75 -4.48 9.19
CA HIS A 194 7.91 -5.41 9.93
C HIS A 194 8.48 -6.82 9.87
N THR A 195 8.89 -7.28 8.69
CA THR A 195 9.33 -8.67 8.51
C THR A 195 10.63 -8.96 9.27
N ALA A 196 11.56 -8.00 9.35
CA ALA A 196 12.77 -8.12 10.16
C ALA A 196 12.42 -8.29 11.65
N ARG A 197 11.49 -7.46 12.16
CA ARG A 197 11.04 -7.54 13.55
C ARG A 197 10.29 -8.84 13.86
N LEU A 198 9.40 -9.26 12.98
CA LEU A 198 8.64 -10.51 13.13
C LEU A 198 9.58 -11.72 13.13
N TYR A 199 10.58 -11.73 12.25
CA TYR A 199 11.58 -12.78 12.20
C TYR A 199 12.40 -12.82 13.49
N GLU A 200 12.89 -11.68 13.97
CA GLU A 200 13.66 -11.62 15.22
C GLU A 200 12.84 -12.17 16.40
N LEU A 201 11.58 -11.76 16.54
CA LEU A 201 10.70 -12.23 17.61
C LEU A 201 10.44 -13.73 17.57
N TRP A 202 10.27 -14.34 16.38
CA TRP A 202 9.62 -15.64 16.26
C TRP A 202 10.27 -16.65 15.30
N HIS A 203 11.48 -16.41 14.81
CA HIS A 203 12.16 -17.38 13.94
C HIS A 203 12.44 -18.74 14.62
N THR A 204 12.57 -18.77 15.94
CA THR A 204 12.75 -19.98 16.76
C THR A 204 11.44 -20.52 17.36
N TRP A 205 10.30 -19.87 17.10
CA TRP A 205 9.03 -20.25 17.71
C TRP A 205 8.51 -21.61 17.18
N HIS A 206 7.90 -22.38 18.09
CA HIS A 206 7.12 -23.58 17.76
C HIS A 206 5.86 -23.64 18.63
N LYS A 207 4.87 -24.44 18.21
CA LYS A 207 3.50 -24.50 18.79
C LYS A 207 3.39 -24.78 20.29
N GLU A 208 4.46 -25.28 20.90
CA GLU A 208 4.51 -25.58 22.34
C GLU A 208 4.98 -24.38 23.17
N ILE A 209 5.54 -23.35 22.53
CA ILE A 209 5.93 -22.11 23.19
C ILE A 209 4.68 -21.24 23.37
N ILE A 210 4.37 -20.98 24.63
CA ILE A 210 3.31 -20.07 25.07
C ILE A 210 3.98 -18.95 25.85
N TYR A 211 3.80 -17.71 25.39
CA TYR A 211 4.34 -16.52 26.05
C TYR A 211 3.38 -16.03 27.13
N LYS A 212 3.93 -15.52 28.24
CA LYS A 212 3.11 -14.96 29.33
C LYS A 212 2.63 -13.55 29.05
N GLU A 213 3.38 -12.81 28.24
CA GLU A 213 3.17 -11.39 27.96
C GLU A 213 3.30 -11.13 26.46
N VAL A 214 2.68 -10.04 26.00
CA VAL A 214 2.78 -9.57 24.62
C VAL A 214 3.79 -8.43 24.59
N PRO A 215 4.93 -8.57 23.88
CA PRO A 215 5.91 -7.49 23.78
C PRO A 215 5.33 -6.33 22.96
N LEU A 216 5.89 -5.13 23.16
CA LEU A 216 5.61 -3.98 22.31
C LEU A 216 6.39 -4.14 21.00
N PHE A 217 5.69 -3.97 19.88
CA PHE A 217 6.26 -4.26 18.57
C PHE A 217 7.45 -3.34 18.25
N TYR A 218 7.27 -2.03 18.47
CA TYR A 218 8.27 -1.01 18.18
C TYR A 218 9.07 -0.55 19.40
N THR A 219 8.43 -0.37 20.56
CA THR A 219 9.12 0.18 21.74
C THR A 219 10.18 -0.78 22.29
N ASP A 220 9.99 -2.09 22.11
CA ASP A 220 10.96 -3.11 22.54
C ASP A 220 11.94 -3.49 21.42
N TRP A 221 12.19 -2.59 20.44
CA TRP A 221 13.10 -2.87 19.33
C TRP A 221 14.50 -3.22 19.84
N THR A 222 15.11 -4.22 19.21
CA THR A 222 16.43 -4.75 19.60
C THR A 222 17.49 -4.37 18.57
N ASP A 223 18.75 -4.32 19.00
CA ASP A 223 19.89 -4.05 18.10
C ASP A 223 20.02 -5.17 17.06
N GLU A 224 19.65 -6.42 17.41
CA GLU A 224 19.58 -7.54 16.49
C GLU A 224 18.52 -7.34 15.40
N ALA A 225 17.31 -6.89 15.76
CA ALA A 225 16.26 -6.58 14.79
C ALA A 225 16.65 -5.41 13.88
N ALA A 226 17.28 -4.36 14.44
CA ALA A 226 17.80 -3.24 13.68
C ALA A 226 18.92 -3.65 12.72
N GLN A 227 19.83 -4.52 13.16
CA GLN A 227 20.92 -5.02 12.31
C GLN A 227 20.39 -5.86 11.15
N LEU A 228 19.41 -6.74 11.38
CA LEU A 228 18.77 -7.51 10.31
C LEU A 228 18.04 -6.58 9.32
N TYR A 229 17.36 -5.55 9.83
CA TYR A 229 16.67 -4.57 9.00
C TYR A 229 17.64 -3.78 8.09
N ILE A 230 18.80 -3.37 8.63
CA ILE A 230 19.87 -2.72 7.86
C ILE A 230 20.41 -3.65 6.76
N GLN A 231 20.68 -4.92 7.09
CA GLN A 231 21.18 -5.89 6.12
C GLN A 231 20.19 -6.14 4.98
N MET A 232 18.89 -6.24 5.29
CA MET A 232 17.85 -6.35 4.27
C MET A 232 17.73 -5.07 3.42
N ASP A 233 17.93 -3.90 4.02
CA ASP A 233 17.95 -2.63 3.27
C ASP A 233 19.16 -2.55 2.34
N GLU A 234 20.37 -2.94 2.76
CA GLU A 234 21.56 -3.00 1.91
C GLU A 234 21.36 -3.89 0.67
N GLU A 235 20.70 -5.04 0.85
CA GLU A 235 20.30 -5.95 -0.23
C GLU A 235 19.28 -5.28 -1.18
N LEU A 236 18.28 -4.59 -0.62
CA LEU A 236 17.33 -3.81 -1.42
C LEU A 236 18.04 -2.68 -2.19
N GLN A 237 18.96 -1.94 -1.58
CA GLN A 237 19.71 -0.87 -2.26
C GLN A 237 20.54 -1.41 -3.43
N THR A 238 21.11 -2.62 -3.29
CA THR A 238 21.79 -3.32 -4.38
C THR A 238 20.82 -3.65 -5.51
N LEU A 239 19.62 -4.14 -5.20
CA LEU A 239 18.57 -4.36 -6.18
C LEU A 239 18.13 -3.06 -6.87
N LEU A 240 17.90 -1.98 -6.10
CA LEU A 240 17.50 -0.67 -6.65
C LEU A 240 18.54 -0.15 -7.65
N SER A 241 19.83 -0.28 -7.34
CA SER A 241 20.92 0.05 -8.26
C SER A 241 20.85 -0.78 -9.56
N LYS A 242 20.61 -2.10 -9.45
CA LYS A 242 20.45 -3.01 -10.59
C LYS A 242 19.26 -2.66 -11.47
N LEU A 243 18.16 -2.23 -10.85
CA LEU A 243 16.93 -1.76 -11.51
C LEU A 243 17.06 -0.33 -12.07
N LYS A 244 18.20 0.34 -11.84
CA LYS A 244 18.45 1.73 -12.24
C LYS A 244 17.46 2.72 -11.63
N VAL A 245 16.98 2.44 -10.42
CA VAL A 245 16.21 3.41 -9.63
C VAL A 245 17.13 4.57 -9.28
N LYS A 246 16.61 5.80 -9.37
CA LYS A 246 17.40 6.99 -9.09
C LYS A 246 17.95 6.95 -7.68
N GLN A 247 19.24 7.22 -7.54
CA GLN A 247 19.90 7.25 -6.23
C GLN A 247 19.19 8.25 -5.30
N GLY A 248 18.85 7.80 -4.10
CA GLY A 248 18.13 8.60 -3.10
C GLY A 248 16.62 8.70 -3.30
N ALA A 249 16.04 8.16 -4.39
CA ALA A 249 14.59 8.09 -4.54
C ALA A 249 13.95 7.21 -3.44
N ILE A 250 14.66 6.15 -3.04
CA ILE A 250 14.40 5.36 -1.84
C ILE A 250 15.68 5.42 -0.99
N PRO A 251 15.75 6.31 0.02
CA PRO A 251 16.94 6.45 0.84
C PRO A 251 17.18 5.18 1.67
N THR A 252 18.40 4.98 2.15
CA THR A 252 18.69 3.90 3.10
C THR A 252 17.86 4.08 4.38
N VAL A 253 17.65 3.00 5.12
CA VAL A 253 16.96 3.07 6.41
C VAL A 253 17.73 3.92 7.42
N LEU A 254 19.06 3.90 7.36
CA LEU A 254 19.91 4.73 8.20
C LEU A 254 19.73 6.22 7.88
N ASP A 255 19.74 6.60 6.61
CA ASP A 255 19.50 7.98 6.19
C ASP A 255 18.08 8.43 6.57
N TYR A 256 17.07 7.61 6.30
CA TYR A 256 15.67 7.93 6.57
C TYR A 256 15.37 8.15 8.06
N TYR A 257 15.99 7.35 8.93
CA TYR A 257 15.82 7.44 10.38
C TYR A 257 16.90 8.29 11.06
N GLU A 258 17.78 8.96 10.30
CA GLU A 258 18.85 9.82 10.83
C GLU A 258 19.75 9.05 11.83
N SER A 259 20.09 7.82 11.47
CA SER A 259 20.84 6.87 12.29
C SER A 259 22.13 6.46 11.59
N THR A 260 23.11 5.93 12.34
CA THR A 260 24.45 5.58 11.81
C THR A 260 24.80 4.12 11.95
N ASP A 261 24.05 3.37 12.76
CA ASP A 261 24.29 1.96 13.08
C ASP A 261 23.01 1.33 13.66
N ALA A 262 23.06 0.02 13.95
CA ALA A 262 21.93 -0.72 14.51
C ALA A 262 21.46 -0.16 15.87
N HIS A 263 22.40 0.29 16.71
CA HIS A 263 22.08 0.80 18.05
C HIS A 263 21.31 2.13 17.99
N SER A 264 21.80 3.08 17.20
CA SER A 264 21.13 4.37 16.98
C SER A 264 19.78 4.20 16.28
N LEU A 265 19.68 3.27 15.32
CA LEU A 265 18.42 2.94 14.64
C LEU A 265 17.39 2.32 15.60
N SER A 266 17.81 1.35 16.41
CA SER A 266 16.99 0.72 17.45
C SER A 266 16.43 1.78 18.40
N LYS A 267 17.30 2.65 18.94
CA LYS A 267 16.90 3.75 19.81
C LYS A 267 15.94 4.73 19.12
N LYS A 268 16.18 5.06 17.86
CA LYS A 268 15.30 5.95 17.08
C LYS A 268 13.92 5.34 16.94
N LEU A 269 13.81 4.09 16.47
CA LEU A 269 12.54 3.39 16.28
C LEU A 269 11.74 3.31 17.58
N SER A 270 12.39 2.94 18.68
CA SER A 270 11.76 2.85 20.00
C SER A 270 11.32 4.19 20.57
N SER A 271 11.84 5.32 20.07
CA SER A 271 11.49 6.68 20.54
C SER A 271 10.36 7.37 19.76
N ILE A 272 9.93 6.82 18.62
CA ILE A 272 8.92 7.45 17.78
C ILE A 272 7.58 7.46 18.53
N THR A 273 7.03 8.65 18.76
CA THR A 273 5.77 8.83 19.52
C THR A 273 4.60 8.05 18.92
N ALA A 274 4.51 8.03 17.58
CA ALA A 274 3.44 7.32 16.88
C ALA A 274 3.53 5.78 17.00
N PHE A 275 4.67 5.25 17.45
CA PHE A 275 4.92 3.81 17.59
C PHE A 275 4.70 3.29 19.02
N GLN A 276 4.47 4.18 19.98
CA GLN A 276 4.32 3.80 21.39
C GLN A 276 3.05 2.99 21.64
N GLY A 277 3.18 1.94 22.47
CA GLY A 277 2.05 1.15 22.95
C GLY A 277 1.43 0.20 21.92
N ILE A 278 2.06 0.01 20.76
CA ILE A 278 1.58 -0.94 19.74
C ILE A 278 2.06 -2.36 20.13
N PRO A 279 1.16 -3.30 20.44
CA PRO A 279 1.54 -4.67 20.77
C PRO A 279 1.97 -5.45 19.53
N ALA A 280 2.87 -6.42 19.71
CA ALA A 280 3.19 -7.40 18.66
C ALA A 280 1.96 -8.24 18.29
N PRO A 281 1.82 -8.68 17.02
CA PRO A 281 0.63 -9.41 16.57
C PRO A 281 0.59 -10.82 17.19
N MET A 282 -0.11 -10.93 18.31
CA MET A 282 -0.29 -12.17 19.06
C MET A 282 -1.77 -12.39 19.41
N LYS A 283 -2.16 -13.65 19.53
CA LYS A 283 -3.50 -14.07 19.95
C LYS A 283 -3.45 -14.78 21.30
N ALA A 284 -4.49 -14.57 22.10
CA ALA A 284 -4.66 -15.27 23.36
C ALA A 284 -4.94 -16.77 23.11
N VAL A 285 -4.32 -17.62 23.92
CA VAL A 285 -4.52 -19.07 23.97
C VAL A 285 -4.61 -19.51 25.44
N GLU A 286 -4.96 -20.77 25.68
CA GLU A 286 -4.90 -21.31 27.05
C GLU A 286 -3.47 -21.18 27.61
N GLY A 287 -3.33 -20.55 28.77
CA GLY A 287 -2.05 -20.35 29.45
C GLY A 287 -1.21 -19.16 28.99
N GLY A 288 -1.65 -18.36 28.00
CA GLY A 288 -0.92 -17.15 27.58
C GLY A 288 -1.20 -16.72 26.14
N TYR A 289 -0.13 -16.46 25.38
CA TYR A 289 -0.20 -15.90 24.03
C TYR A 289 0.68 -16.66 23.03
N GLN A 290 0.26 -16.64 21.76
CA GLN A 290 1.03 -17.15 20.62
C GLN A 290 1.03 -16.14 19.46
N PRO A 291 2.02 -16.19 18.55
CA PRO A 291 2.02 -15.34 17.36
C PRO A 291 0.73 -15.51 16.54
N ASP A 292 0.19 -14.39 16.07
CA ASP A 292 -0.96 -14.39 15.17
C ASP A 292 -0.50 -14.25 13.71
N PHE A 293 -0.21 -15.39 13.10
CA PHE A 293 0.16 -15.48 11.68
C PHE A 293 -0.99 -15.12 10.72
N SER A 294 -2.23 -14.94 11.22
CA SER A 294 -3.34 -14.44 10.40
C SER A 294 -3.40 -12.92 10.34
N SER A 295 -2.61 -12.22 11.15
CA SER A 295 -2.56 -10.75 11.16
C SER A 295 -2.03 -10.19 9.82
N ARG A 296 -2.39 -8.94 9.52
CA ARG A 296 -1.96 -8.25 8.29
C ARG A 296 -0.45 -8.05 8.19
N TYR A 297 0.25 -8.02 9.34
CA TYR A 297 1.71 -8.06 9.41
C TYR A 297 2.30 -9.28 8.69
N PHE A 298 1.58 -10.41 8.69
CA PHE A 298 1.99 -11.60 7.94
C PHE A 298 1.30 -11.66 6.58
N THR A 299 -0.03 -11.57 6.56
CA THR A 299 -0.84 -11.81 5.36
C THR A 299 -0.71 -10.74 4.28
N GLU A 300 -0.22 -9.54 4.60
CA GLU A 300 0.10 -8.51 3.61
C GLU A 300 1.60 -8.33 3.38
N ASP A 301 2.38 -8.07 4.42
CA ASP A 301 3.77 -7.63 4.25
C ASP A 301 4.67 -8.72 3.63
N PHE A 302 4.39 -10.02 3.84
CA PHE A 302 5.13 -11.09 3.19
C PHE A 302 4.69 -11.31 1.73
N PRO A 303 3.42 -11.66 1.41
CA PRO A 303 3.06 -12.06 0.05
C PRO A 303 2.98 -10.89 -0.93
N TYR A 304 2.69 -9.68 -0.45
CA TYR A 304 2.44 -8.50 -1.28
C TYR A 304 3.45 -7.36 -1.03
N GLY A 305 4.44 -7.59 -0.18
CA GLY A 305 5.58 -6.69 0.04
C GLY A 305 6.90 -7.41 -0.23
N LEU A 306 7.37 -8.18 0.74
CA LEU A 306 8.68 -8.84 0.70
C LEU A 306 8.82 -9.81 -0.49
N ALA A 307 7.76 -10.54 -0.85
CA ALA A 307 7.75 -11.44 -2.00
C ALA A 307 8.10 -10.74 -3.33
N ILE A 308 7.67 -9.49 -3.48
CA ILE A 308 7.95 -8.69 -4.69
C ILE A 308 9.44 -8.39 -4.77
N ILE A 309 10.03 -7.92 -3.67
CA ILE A 309 11.46 -7.60 -3.57
C ILE A 309 12.28 -8.86 -3.81
N HIS A 310 11.94 -9.95 -3.13
CA HIS A 310 12.57 -11.26 -3.28
C HIS A 310 12.53 -11.74 -4.74
N ARG A 311 11.36 -11.74 -5.38
CA ARG A 311 11.19 -12.16 -6.78
C ARG A 311 12.04 -11.31 -7.73
N LEU A 312 12.05 -9.99 -7.57
CA LEU A 312 12.82 -9.09 -8.42
C LEU A 312 14.33 -9.30 -8.26
N ALA A 313 14.80 -9.56 -7.03
CA ALA A 313 16.20 -9.89 -6.77
C ALA A 313 16.64 -11.13 -7.55
N HIS A 314 15.87 -12.22 -7.48
CA HIS A 314 16.17 -13.43 -8.25
C HIS A 314 16.12 -13.20 -9.76
N GLN A 315 15.11 -12.48 -10.26
CA GLN A 315 14.98 -12.16 -11.69
C GLN A 315 16.19 -11.38 -12.23
N HIS A 316 16.85 -10.59 -11.39
CA HIS A 316 17.99 -9.75 -11.78
C HIS A 316 19.35 -10.30 -11.31
N GLY A 317 19.36 -11.50 -10.71
CA GLY A 317 20.58 -12.14 -10.21
C GLY A 317 21.26 -11.36 -9.08
N VAL A 318 20.48 -10.73 -8.20
CA VAL A 318 20.99 -10.05 -7.00
C VAL A 318 20.93 -11.02 -5.82
N GLU A 319 22.05 -11.22 -5.14
CA GLU A 319 22.12 -12.05 -3.93
C GLU A 319 21.47 -11.31 -2.76
N VAL A 320 20.51 -11.96 -2.11
CA VAL A 320 19.72 -11.38 -1.01
C VAL A 320 19.54 -12.34 0.17
N PRO A 321 20.63 -12.89 0.76
CA PRO A 321 20.54 -13.95 1.77
C PRO A 321 19.73 -13.58 3.02
N HIS A 322 19.67 -12.31 3.42
CA HIS A 322 18.89 -11.88 4.58
C HIS A 322 17.40 -11.79 4.25
N ILE A 323 17.04 -11.19 3.12
CA ILE A 323 15.67 -11.16 2.61
C ILE A 323 15.16 -12.58 2.34
N GLU A 324 15.96 -13.44 1.70
CA GLU A 324 15.61 -14.84 1.40
C GLU A 324 15.29 -15.60 2.70
N LYS A 325 16.19 -15.54 3.69
CA LYS A 325 15.99 -16.18 5.00
C LYS A 325 14.69 -15.73 5.69
N VAL A 326 14.39 -14.43 5.69
CA VAL A 326 13.19 -13.87 6.32
C VAL A 326 11.94 -14.24 5.52
N TYR A 327 11.99 -14.12 4.20
CA TYR A 327 10.91 -14.44 3.28
C TYR A 327 10.49 -15.89 3.41
N GLU A 328 11.43 -16.83 3.30
CA GLU A 328 11.13 -18.25 3.42
C GLU A 328 10.52 -18.61 4.77
N TRP A 329 11.03 -18.02 5.87
CA TRP A 329 10.47 -18.24 7.19
C TRP A 329 9.01 -17.79 7.27
N GLY A 330 8.71 -16.56 6.83
CA GLY A 330 7.35 -16.02 6.93
C GLY A 330 6.35 -16.76 6.03
N MET A 331 6.75 -17.07 4.79
CA MET A 331 5.89 -17.85 3.88
C MET A 331 5.61 -19.27 4.41
N ARG A 332 6.58 -19.89 5.10
CA ARG A 332 6.35 -21.17 5.81
C ARG A 332 5.35 -21.06 6.95
N GLN A 333 5.24 -19.90 7.63
CA GLN A 333 4.22 -19.73 8.67
C GLN A 333 2.82 -19.51 8.09
N LEU A 334 2.73 -18.86 6.92
CA LEU A 334 1.45 -18.64 6.22
C LEU A 334 0.89 -19.90 5.56
N SER A 335 1.74 -20.90 5.30
CA SER A 335 1.36 -22.15 4.62
C SER A 335 0.93 -23.28 5.58
N LYS A 336 0.89 -23.03 6.89
CA LYS A 336 0.55 -24.01 7.94
C LYS A 336 -0.87 -23.83 8.43
#